data_AF-A0A5P9CT99-F1
#
_entry.id   AF-A0A5P9CT99-F1
#
_cell.length_a   1.000
_cell.length_b   1.000
_cell.length_c   1.000
_cell.angle_alpha   90.00
_cell.angle_beta   90.00
_cell.angle_gamma   90.00
#
_symmetry.space_group_name_H-M   'P 1'
#
loop_
_entity.id
_entity.type
_entity.pdbx_description
1 polymer ?
#
loop_
_entity_poly.entity_id
_entity_poly.type
_entity_poly.pdbx_seq_one_letter_code
_entity_poly.pdbx_strand_id
1 'polypeptide(L)'
;MMAERGVRVDHSTIYRWVQTYAPEMEKRLRWQWRWPVSGSWRVDETYIKVRGKWTYLYRAVDKFGNTIDFYLSATRNTKAAKRFLGKTLRGLKDWEKPHAINTDKAPTYGVAISELKAEGKCPQDTEHRQVKYLNNVVEADHGKLKQLIRPVHGFKTLKSAYATIKGFEVMRALRKGQASIFNFTNDIVGEARIVERAFGIGPCALAEAMTMLENHLQDAEA
;
A
#
# COMPACT_ATOMS: atom_id res chain seq x y z
N MET A 1 -2.25 0.35 -25.26
CA MET A 1 -2.89 1.52 -24.60
C MET A 1 -2.32 2.88 -25.01
N MET A 2 -1.04 3.24 -24.77
CA MET A 2 -0.51 4.55 -25.25
C MET A 2 -0.15 4.56 -26.75
N ALA A 3 0.47 3.48 -27.24
CA ALA A 3 0.74 3.31 -28.67
C ALA A 3 -0.56 3.21 -29.50
N GLU A 4 -1.61 2.58 -28.95
CA GLU A 4 -2.96 2.54 -29.52
C GLU A 4 -3.61 3.93 -29.61
N ARG A 5 -3.23 4.86 -28.74
CA ARG A 5 -3.67 6.27 -28.76
C ARG A 5 -2.75 7.15 -29.61
N GLY A 6 -1.88 6.56 -30.44
CA GLY A 6 -0.97 7.27 -31.33
C GLY A 6 0.26 7.89 -30.66
N VAL A 7 0.43 7.72 -29.34
CA VAL A 7 1.57 8.29 -28.60
C VAL A 7 2.73 7.29 -28.58
N ARG A 8 3.78 7.58 -29.36
CA ARG A 8 5.03 6.82 -29.31
C ARG A 8 5.83 7.20 -28.06
N VAL A 9 5.86 6.31 -27.09
CA VAL A 9 6.64 6.48 -25.85
C VAL A 9 7.68 5.38 -25.78
N ASP A 10 8.96 5.76 -25.64
CA ASP A 10 10.02 4.80 -25.40
C ASP A 10 9.90 4.16 -24.00
N HIS A 11 10.30 2.90 -23.88
CA HIS A 11 10.25 2.14 -22.62
C HIS A 11 11.03 2.82 -21.47
N SER A 12 12.13 3.52 -21.79
CA SER A 12 12.92 4.26 -20.80
C SER A 12 12.17 5.47 -20.24
N THR A 13 11.26 6.06 -21.01
CA THR A 13 10.41 7.16 -20.58
C THR A 13 9.37 6.67 -19.58
N ILE A 14 8.70 5.55 -19.87
CA ILE A 14 7.78 4.91 -18.93
C ILE A 14 8.50 4.54 -17.63
N TYR A 15 9.70 3.97 -17.74
CA TYR A 15 10.52 3.65 -16.57
C TYR A 15 10.83 4.90 -15.73
N ARG A 16 11.29 5.99 -16.35
CA ARG A 16 11.56 7.26 -15.65
C ARG A 16 10.32 7.83 -14.98
N TRP A 17 9.16 7.77 -15.63
CA TRP A 17 7.90 8.18 -15.02
C TRP A 17 7.55 7.34 -13.79
N VAL A 18 7.69 6.01 -13.85
CA VAL A 18 7.45 5.15 -12.68
C VAL A 18 8.42 5.51 -11.55
N GLN A 19 9.69 5.75 -11.85
CA GLN A 19 10.68 6.11 -10.82
C GLN A 19 10.40 7.45 -10.16
N THR A 20 9.86 8.42 -10.90
CA THR A 20 9.56 9.77 -10.41
C THR A 20 8.19 9.84 -9.73
N TYR A 21 7.13 9.39 -10.43
CA TYR A 21 5.76 9.62 -10.01
C TYR A 21 5.23 8.56 -9.05
N ALA A 22 5.67 7.31 -9.10
CA ALA A 22 5.15 6.29 -8.17
C ALA A 22 5.44 6.63 -6.69
N PRO A 23 6.65 7.13 -6.32
CA PRO A 23 6.89 7.62 -4.97
C PRO A 23 6.08 8.85 -4.59
N GLU A 24 5.87 9.78 -5.53
CA GLU A 24 5.05 10.98 -5.31
C GLU A 24 3.58 10.64 -5.13
N MET A 25 3.05 9.72 -5.94
CA MET A 25 1.71 9.16 -5.79
C MET A 25 1.53 8.56 -4.40
N GLU A 26 2.46 7.70 -3.96
CA GLU A 26 2.38 7.10 -2.62
C GLU A 26 2.39 8.15 -1.53
N LYS A 27 3.25 9.17 -1.63
CA LYS A 27 3.33 10.26 -0.66
C LYS A 27 2.02 11.05 -0.55
N ARG A 28 1.44 11.43 -1.70
CA ARG A 28 0.24 12.29 -1.75
C ARG A 28 -1.04 11.53 -1.40
N LEU A 29 -1.15 10.28 -1.85
CA LEU A 29 -2.33 9.44 -1.65
C LEU A 29 -2.29 8.66 -0.32
N ARG A 30 -1.17 8.70 0.40
CA ARG A 30 -0.95 7.89 1.61
C ARG A 30 -2.10 7.94 2.59
N TRP A 31 -2.59 9.15 2.87
CA TRP A 31 -3.63 9.37 3.87
C TRP A 31 -4.99 8.82 3.44
N GLN A 32 -5.23 8.65 2.14
CA GLN A 32 -6.52 8.22 1.60
C GLN A 32 -6.75 6.72 1.71
N TRP A 33 -5.70 5.90 1.67
CA TRP A 33 -5.82 4.44 1.68
C TRP A 33 -5.15 3.75 2.88
N ARG A 34 -4.30 4.45 3.65
CA ARG A 34 -3.55 3.86 4.77
C ARG A 34 -4.43 3.50 5.97
N TRP A 35 -5.65 4.04 6.08
CA TRP A 35 -6.47 3.88 7.27
C TRP A 35 -6.82 2.39 7.50
N PRO A 36 -6.29 1.75 8.57
CA PRO A 36 -6.65 0.38 8.86
C PRO A 36 -8.12 0.31 9.29
N VAL A 37 -8.91 -0.52 8.60
CA VAL A 37 -10.33 -0.73 8.92
C VAL A 37 -10.49 -1.61 10.16
N SER A 38 -9.46 -2.39 10.52
CA SER A 38 -9.47 -3.29 11.67
C SER A 38 -8.22 -3.17 12.52
N GLY A 39 -8.40 -3.26 13.84
CA GLY A 39 -7.31 -3.38 14.82
C GLY A 39 -6.62 -4.76 14.84
N SER A 40 -7.01 -5.71 13.96
CA SER A 40 -6.34 -7.01 13.81
C SER A 40 -5.48 -7.05 12.55
N TRP A 41 -4.17 -7.06 12.72
CA TRP A 41 -3.20 -7.00 11.62
C TRP A 41 -2.53 -8.36 11.38
N ARG A 42 -2.17 -8.64 10.13
CA ARG A 42 -1.26 -9.72 9.74
C ARG A 42 0.01 -9.11 9.18
N VAL A 43 1.14 -9.51 9.74
CA VAL A 43 2.46 -9.03 9.35
C VAL A 43 3.30 -10.22 8.94
N ASP A 44 3.86 -10.14 7.74
CA ASP A 44 4.73 -11.16 7.20
C ASP A 44 5.71 -10.56 6.20
N GLU A 45 6.77 -11.29 5.89
CA GLU A 45 7.76 -10.93 4.91
C GLU A 45 7.72 -11.84 3.69
N THR A 46 7.98 -11.27 2.52
CA THR A 46 8.14 -12.03 1.30
C THR A 46 9.43 -11.70 0.57
N TYR A 47 9.98 -12.67 -0.12
CA TYR A 47 11.21 -12.49 -0.88
C TYR A 47 10.94 -11.85 -2.25
N ILE A 48 11.81 -10.94 -2.66
CA ILE A 48 11.88 -10.40 -4.03
C ILE A 48 13.34 -10.34 -4.49
N LYS A 49 13.59 -10.54 -5.80
CA LYS A 49 14.94 -10.43 -6.37
C LYS A 49 15.28 -8.99 -6.75
N VAL A 50 16.39 -8.49 -6.22
CA VAL A 50 17.00 -7.21 -6.58
C VAL A 50 18.47 -7.44 -6.88
N ARG A 51 18.91 -7.13 -8.10
CA ARG A 51 20.27 -7.33 -8.61
C ARG A 51 20.76 -8.77 -8.42
N GLY A 52 19.89 -9.73 -8.70
CA GLY A 52 20.17 -11.16 -8.52
C GLY A 52 20.20 -11.65 -7.05
N LYS A 53 20.08 -10.75 -6.07
CA LYS A 53 20.06 -11.11 -4.63
C LYS A 53 18.64 -11.11 -4.09
N TRP A 54 18.35 -12.03 -3.18
CA TRP A 54 17.09 -12.05 -2.46
C TRP A 54 17.05 -10.92 -1.44
N THR A 55 15.93 -10.20 -1.41
CA THR A 55 15.65 -9.12 -0.47
C THR A 55 14.27 -9.34 0.14
N TYR A 56 14.03 -8.76 1.32
CA TYR A 56 12.86 -9.02 2.13
C TYR A 56 11.91 -7.82 2.08
N LEU A 57 10.71 -8.06 1.56
CA LEU A 57 9.61 -7.11 1.57
C LEU A 57 8.69 -7.46 2.73
N TYR A 58 8.79 -6.68 3.80
CA TYR A 58 7.88 -6.71 4.94
C TYR A 58 6.55 -6.06 4.56
N ARG A 59 5.44 -6.65 5.00
CA ARG A 59 4.09 -6.17 4.71
C ARG A 59 3.20 -6.30 5.92
N ALA A 60 2.24 -5.39 6.01
CA ALA A 60 1.19 -5.39 7.00
C ALA A 60 -0.14 -5.24 6.26
N VAL A 61 -1.05 -6.17 6.51
CA VAL A 61 -2.43 -6.14 6.01
C VAL A 61 -3.41 -6.28 7.18
N ASP A 62 -4.59 -5.71 7.05
CA ASP A 62 -5.65 -5.92 8.04
C ASP A 62 -6.35 -7.29 7.85
N LYS A 63 -7.32 -7.60 8.70
CA LYS A 63 -8.15 -8.82 8.59
C LYS A 63 -8.89 -8.94 7.26
N PHE A 64 -9.21 -7.82 6.61
CA PHE A 64 -9.95 -7.75 5.35
C PHE A 64 -9.05 -7.80 4.10
N GLY A 65 -7.72 -7.77 4.29
CA GLY A 65 -6.74 -7.76 3.21
C GLY A 65 -6.41 -6.37 2.67
N ASN A 66 -6.79 -5.30 3.37
CA ASN A 66 -6.37 -3.93 3.06
C ASN A 66 -4.90 -3.76 3.41
N THR A 67 -4.13 -3.10 2.52
CA THR A 67 -2.71 -2.85 2.75
C THR A 67 -2.57 -1.70 3.75
N ILE A 68 -1.82 -1.93 4.83
CA ILE A 68 -1.52 -0.91 5.83
C ILE A 68 -0.18 -0.24 5.51
N ASP A 69 0.89 -1.03 5.40
CA ASP A 69 2.20 -0.53 5.02
C ASP A 69 3.10 -1.67 4.50
N PHE A 70 4.23 -1.28 3.93
CA PHE A 70 5.28 -2.18 3.48
C PHE A 70 6.67 -1.56 3.66
N TYR A 71 7.68 -2.40 3.76
CA TYR A 71 9.07 -1.98 3.90
C TYR A 71 10.02 -2.97 3.22
N LEU A 72 10.92 -2.46 2.39
CA LEU A 72 11.90 -3.27 1.69
C LEU A 72 13.24 -3.19 2.40
N SER A 73 13.80 -4.35 2.71
CA SER A 73 15.08 -4.51 3.40
C SER A 73 15.97 -5.51 2.67
N ALA A 74 17.28 -5.31 2.70
CA ALA A 74 18.23 -6.30 2.23
C ALA A 74 18.40 -7.47 3.21
N THR A 75 18.09 -7.25 4.49
CA THR A 75 18.34 -8.22 5.58
C THR A 75 17.05 -8.58 6.32
N ARG A 76 16.94 -9.84 6.74
CA ARG A 76 15.90 -10.35 7.65
C ARG A 76 16.44 -10.38 9.08
N ASN A 77 16.24 -9.30 9.83
CA ASN A 77 16.68 -9.20 11.22
C ASN A 77 15.67 -8.42 12.07
N THR A 78 15.82 -8.51 13.40
CA THR A 78 14.98 -7.79 14.37
C THR A 78 14.98 -6.29 14.12
N LYS A 79 16.13 -5.71 13.74
CA LYS A 79 16.25 -4.27 13.44
C LYS A 79 15.35 -3.86 12.26
N ALA A 80 15.29 -4.66 11.20
CA ALA A 80 14.42 -4.41 10.05
C ALA A 80 12.94 -4.58 10.42
N ALA A 81 12.60 -5.64 11.17
CA ALA A 81 11.24 -5.86 11.66
C ALA A 81 10.76 -4.72 12.57
N LYS A 82 11.59 -4.27 13.52
CA LYS A 82 11.32 -3.11 14.38
C LYS A 82 11.18 -1.82 13.58
N ARG A 83 12.04 -1.58 12.59
CA ARG A 83 11.93 -0.39 11.72
C ARG A 83 10.64 -0.42 10.91
N PHE A 84 10.23 -1.60 10.43
CA PHE A 84 8.98 -1.77 9.72
C PHE A 84 7.77 -1.50 10.63
N LEU A 85 7.68 -2.17 11.78
CA LEU A 85 6.59 -2.00 12.75
C LEU A 85 6.56 -0.57 13.31
N GLY A 86 7.72 0.03 13.58
CA GLY A 86 7.82 1.43 14.00
C GLY A 86 7.40 2.41 12.89
N LYS A 87 7.52 2.03 11.61
CA LYS A 87 7.02 2.82 10.48
C LYS A 87 5.50 2.69 10.37
N THR A 88 4.96 1.47 10.45
CA THR A 88 3.51 1.21 10.35
C THR A 88 2.73 1.93 11.43
N LEU A 89 3.22 1.88 12.68
CA LEU A 89 2.59 2.52 13.85
C LEU A 89 2.73 4.05 13.88
N ARG A 90 3.69 4.62 13.14
CA ARG A 90 3.99 6.05 13.22
C ARG A 90 2.86 6.92 12.64
N GLY A 91 2.35 7.84 13.44
CA GLY A 91 1.30 8.78 13.01
C GLY A 91 -0.07 8.14 12.90
N LEU A 92 -0.25 6.94 13.44
CA LEU A 92 -1.56 6.41 13.78
C LEU A 92 -2.01 7.01 15.11
N LYS A 93 -3.29 7.34 15.18
CA LYS A 93 -3.95 7.76 16.42
C LYS A 93 -4.10 6.54 17.34
N ASP A 94 -4.33 6.77 18.63
CA ASP A 94 -4.33 5.67 19.61
C ASP A 94 -5.39 4.60 19.31
N TRP A 95 -6.57 4.99 18.84
CA TRP A 95 -7.63 4.06 18.43
C TRP A 95 -7.40 3.36 17.08
N GLU A 96 -6.42 3.82 16.29
CA GLU A 96 -6.04 3.20 15.01
C GLU A 96 -4.93 2.16 15.18
N LYS A 97 -4.28 2.14 16.35
CA LYS A 97 -3.25 1.16 16.68
C LYS A 97 -3.87 -0.24 16.83
N PRO A 98 -3.13 -1.31 16.50
CA PRO A 98 -3.69 -2.65 16.50
C PRO A 98 -3.91 -3.16 17.93
N HIS A 99 -5.08 -3.74 18.17
CA HIS A 99 -5.32 -4.58 19.34
C HIS A 99 -4.59 -5.92 19.22
N ALA A 100 -4.39 -6.45 18.00
CA ALA A 100 -3.68 -7.70 17.78
C ALA A 100 -2.83 -7.68 16.51
N ILE A 101 -1.59 -8.16 16.62
CA ILE A 101 -0.66 -8.38 15.50
C ILE A 101 -0.41 -9.88 15.39
N ASN A 102 -0.81 -10.47 14.27
CA ASN A 102 -0.47 -11.85 13.92
C ASN A 102 0.78 -11.87 13.04
N THR A 103 1.78 -12.67 13.40
CA THR A 103 2.98 -12.86 12.59
C THR A 103 3.25 -14.34 12.34
N ASP A 104 4.18 -14.63 11.42
CA ASP A 104 4.79 -15.96 11.37
C ASP A 104 5.59 -16.24 12.67
N LYS A 105 5.97 -17.50 12.88
CA LYS A 105 6.72 -17.99 14.05
C LYS A 105 8.15 -17.47 14.16
N ALA A 106 8.56 -16.52 13.30
CA ALA A 106 9.88 -15.92 13.35
C ALA A 106 10.11 -15.16 14.67
N PRO A 107 11.19 -15.47 15.42
CA PRO A 107 11.45 -14.84 16.73
C PRO A 107 11.74 -13.34 16.62
N THR A 108 12.11 -12.85 15.43
CA THR A 108 12.41 -11.44 15.17
C THR A 108 11.25 -10.50 15.46
N TYR A 109 10.01 -10.94 15.25
CA TYR A 109 8.83 -10.09 15.48
C TYR A 109 8.51 -9.93 16.97
N GLY A 110 8.61 -11.01 17.75
CA GLY A 110 8.38 -10.95 19.19
C GLY A 110 9.31 -9.95 19.88
N VAL A 111 10.62 -10.03 19.59
CA VAL A 111 11.60 -9.08 20.11
C VAL A 111 11.31 -7.65 19.64
N ALA A 112 11.00 -7.46 18.35
CA ALA A 112 10.70 -6.13 17.81
C ALA A 112 9.44 -5.50 18.45
N ILE A 113 8.39 -6.28 18.70
CA ILE A 113 7.16 -5.81 19.34
C ILE A 113 7.44 -5.43 20.81
N SER A 114 8.16 -6.28 21.55
CA SER A 114 8.53 -5.99 22.94
C SER A 114 9.35 -4.71 23.07
N GLU A 115 10.34 -4.50 22.19
CA GLU A 115 11.11 -3.24 22.17
C GLU A 115 10.23 -2.02 21.84
N LEU A 116 9.28 -2.15 20.90
CA LEU A 116 8.37 -1.05 20.55
C LEU A 116 7.36 -0.73 21.66
N LYS A 117 6.95 -1.73 22.44
CA LYS A 117 6.16 -1.53 23.66
C LYS A 117 6.96 -0.78 24.72
N ALA A 118 8.21 -1.20 24.98
CA ALA A 118 9.10 -0.52 25.92
C ALA A 118 9.37 0.95 25.54
N GLU A 119 9.43 1.26 24.23
CA GLU A 119 9.57 2.62 23.72
C GLU A 119 8.26 3.45 23.71
N GLY A 120 7.13 2.88 24.16
CA GLY A 120 5.82 3.55 24.14
C GLY A 120 5.21 3.77 22.75
N LYS A 121 5.77 3.14 21.71
CA LYS A 121 5.30 3.29 20.31
C LYS A 121 4.18 2.31 19.98
N CYS A 122 4.17 1.15 20.62
CA CYS A 122 3.14 0.14 20.51
C CYS A 122 2.35 0.09 21.82
N PRO A 123 1.01 0.00 21.79
CA PRO A 123 0.20 -0.18 23.00
C PRO A 123 0.61 -1.43 23.78
N GLN A 124 0.56 -1.35 25.11
CA GLN A 124 0.97 -2.46 25.99
C GLN A 124 0.00 -3.64 25.89
N ASP A 125 -1.27 -3.35 25.67
CA ASP A 125 -2.39 -4.26 25.46
C ASP A 125 -2.40 -4.92 24.08
N THR A 126 -1.57 -4.46 23.12
CA THR A 126 -1.49 -5.12 21.80
C THR A 126 -1.05 -6.58 21.95
N GLU A 127 -1.91 -7.51 21.57
CA GLU A 127 -1.61 -8.94 21.60
C GLU A 127 -0.73 -9.34 20.43
N HIS A 128 0.35 -10.08 20.70
CA HIS A 128 1.13 -10.75 19.66
C HIS A 128 0.66 -12.19 19.51
N ARG A 129 0.21 -12.56 18.31
CA ARG A 129 -0.31 -13.88 17.98
C ARG A 129 0.55 -14.54 16.90
N GLN A 130 0.68 -15.86 16.96
CA GLN A 130 1.41 -16.67 15.98
C GLN A 130 0.53 -17.80 15.44
N VAL A 131 -0.63 -17.42 14.91
CA VAL A 131 -1.66 -18.35 14.46
C VAL A 131 -1.54 -18.58 12.96
N LYS A 132 -1.20 -19.81 12.56
CA LYS A 132 -0.90 -20.19 11.17
C LYS A 132 -2.02 -19.85 10.19
N TYR A 133 -3.27 -20.21 10.51
CA TYR A 133 -4.40 -20.04 9.58
C TYR A 133 -4.79 -18.57 9.35
N LEU A 134 -4.38 -17.65 10.23
CA LEU A 134 -4.65 -16.22 10.03
C LEU A 134 -3.71 -15.60 8.98
N ASN A 135 -2.59 -16.25 8.64
CA ASN A 135 -1.63 -15.77 7.65
C ASN A 135 -2.11 -15.92 6.20
N ASN A 136 -3.14 -16.72 5.94
CA ASN A 136 -3.65 -16.95 4.58
C ASN A 136 -3.96 -15.63 3.84
N VAL A 137 -4.43 -14.60 4.56
CA VAL A 137 -4.73 -13.28 3.97
C VAL A 137 -3.47 -12.56 3.48
N VAL A 138 -2.40 -12.55 4.28
CA VAL A 138 -1.14 -11.91 3.89
C VAL A 138 -0.41 -12.72 2.82
N GLU A 139 -0.51 -14.05 2.87
CA GLU A 139 0.01 -14.95 1.82
C GLU A 139 -0.70 -14.76 0.48
N ALA A 140 -2.04 -14.63 0.47
CA ALA A 140 -2.79 -14.33 -0.75
C ALA A 140 -2.41 -12.96 -1.32
N ASP A 141 -2.20 -11.96 -0.46
CA ASP A 141 -1.72 -10.63 -0.83
C ASP A 141 -0.29 -10.69 -1.44
N HIS A 142 0.60 -11.52 -0.87
CA HIS A 142 1.92 -11.81 -1.44
C HIS A 142 1.83 -12.37 -2.87
N GLY A 143 0.93 -13.33 -3.10
CA GLY A 143 0.72 -13.93 -4.41
C GLY A 143 0.35 -12.90 -5.48
N LYS A 144 -0.62 -12.04 -5.17
CA LYS A 144 -1.07 -10.97 -6.06
C LYS A 144 0.03 -9.95 -6.38
N LEU A 145 0.82 -9.55 -5.38
CA LEU A 145 1.96 -8.66 -5.63
C LEU A 145 3.04 -9.35 -6.50
N LYS A 146 3.37 -10.61 -6.21
CA LYS A 146 4.37 -11.36 -6.99
C LYS A 146 3.96 -11.51 -8.45
N GLN A 147 2.67 -11.62 -8.75
CA GLN A 147 2.17 -11.62 -10.13
C GLN A 147 2.49 -10.30 -10.87
N LEU A 148 2.44 -9.16 -10.19
CA LEU A 148 2.83 -7.86 -10.78
C LEU A 148 4.34 -7.69 -10.92
N ILE A 149 5.13 -8.26 -10.00
CA ILE A 149 6.59 -8.15 -10.01
C ILE A 149 7.22 -9.09 -11.05
N ARG A 150 6.63 -10.27 -11.28
CA ARG A 150 7.15 -11.29 -12.22
C ARG A 150 7.49 -10.74 -13.62
N PRO A 151 6.61 -9.97 -14.29
CA PRO A 151 6.90 -9.38 -15.60
C PRO A 151 8.05 -8.38 -15.60
N VAL A 152 8.41 -7.81 -14.45
CA VAL A 152 9.50 -6.83 -14.33
C VAL A 152 10.88 -7.49 -14.42
N HIS A 153 10.98 -8.82 -14.38
CA HIS A 153 12.22 -9.59 -14.52
C HIS A 153 13.33 -9.20 -13.50
N GLY A 154 12.90 -8.73 -12.33
CA GLY A 154 13.81 -8.33 -11.24
C GLY A 154 14.31 -6.88 -11.36
N PHE A 155 14.66 -6.31 -10.22
CA PHE A 155 15.05 -4.89 -10.16
C PHE A 155 16.57 -4.72 -10.18
N LYS A 156 17.08 -3.66 -10.83
CA LYS A 156 18.53 -3.37 -10.86
C LYS A 156 19.07 -2.83 -9.53
N THR A 157 18.26 -2.04 -8.81
CA THR A 157 18.64 -1.43 -7.53
C THR A 157 17.51 -1.50 -6.50
N LEU A 158 17.85 -1.40 -5.21
CA LEU A 158 16.86 -1.32 -4.13
C LEU A 158 15.98 -0.06 -4.27
N LYS A 159 16.57 1.07 -4.66
CA LYS A 159 15.84 2.32 -4.88
C LYS A 159 14.76 2.14 -5.95
N SER A 160 15.13 1.53 -7.08
CA SER A 160 14.17 1.30 -8.16
C SER A 160 13.10 0.28 -7.82
N ALA A 161 13.47 -0.78 -7.09
CA ALA A 161 12.51 -1.75 -6.58
C ALA A 161 11.48 -1.07 -5.68
N TYR A 162 11.96 -0.23 -4.76
CA TYR A 162 11.09 0.45 -3.81
C TYR A 162 10.13 1.43 -4.48
N ALA A 163 10.61 2.20 -5.46
CA ALA A 163 9.76 3.11 -6.23
C ALA A 163 8.66 2.38 -7.02
N THR A 164 9.02 1.29 -7.71
CA THR A 164 8.03 0.51 -8.47
C THR A 164 7.02 -0.18 -7.55
N ILE A 165 7.47 -0.76 -6.43
CA ILE A 165 6.57 -1.40 -5.44
C ILE A 165 5.62 -0.37 -4.83
N LYS A 166 6.07 0.85 -4.53
CA LYS A 166 5.19 1.96 -4.12
C LYS A 166 4.05 2.17 -5.11
N GLY A 167 4.35 2.22 -6.40
CA GLY A 167 3.34 2.35 -7.44
C GLY A 167 2.37 1.18 -7.47
N PHE A 168 2.87 -0.06 -7.40
CA PHE A 168 2.02 -1.25 -7.34
C PHE A 168 1.10 -1.25 -6.12
N GLU A 169 1.60 -0.87 -4.94
CA GLU A 169 0.76 -0.82 -3.73
C GLU A 169 -0.32 0.24 -3.83
N VAL A 170 -0.01 1.44 -4.30
CA VAL A 170 -1.01 2.49 -4.52
C VAL A 170 -2.10 2.00 -5.47
N MET A 171 -1.72 1.46 -6.63
CA MET A 171 -2.68 0.97 -7.61
C MET A 171 -3.49 -0.23 -7.12
N ARG A 172 -2.94 -1.04 -6.20
CA ARG A 172 -3.66 -2.16 -5.57
C ARG A 172 -4.59 -1.67 -4.46
N ALA A 173 -4.20 -0.67 -3.69
CA ALA A 173 -5.04 -0.11 -2.64
C ALA A 173 -6.28 0.57 -3.24
N LEU A 174 -6.10 1.32 -4.34
CA LEU A 174 -7.21 1.90 -5.13
C LEU A 174 -8.15 0.79 -5.62
N ARG A 175 -7.62 -0.22 -6.30
CA ARG A 175 -8.40 -1.37 -6.80
C ARG A 175 -9.08 -2.23 -5.73
N LYS A 176 -8.62 -2.17 -4.48
CA LYS A 176 -9.27 -2.82 -3.33
C LYS A 176 -10.38 -1.96 -2.72
N GLY A 177 -10.61 -0.75 -3.24
CA GLY A 177 -11.58 0.20 -2.70
C GLY A 177 -11.10 0.87 -1.41
N GLN A 178 -9.81 0.84 -1.07
CA GLN A 178 -9.31 1.48 0.16
C GLN A 178 -9.47 3.01 0.15
N ALA A 179 -9.67 3.60 -1.02
CA ALA A 179 -9.96 5.02 -1.20
C ALA A 179 -11.37 5.25 -1.78
N SER A 180 -12.30 4.30 -1.63
CA SER A 180 -13.65 4.36 -2.22
C SER A 180 -14.44 5.59 -1.78
N ILE A 181 -14.23 6.07 -0.56
CA ILE A 181 -14.84 7.32 -0.04
C ILE A 181 -14.47 8.53 -0.91
N PHE A 182 -13.31 8.49 -1.56
CA PHE A 182 -12.85 9.53 -2.48
C PHE A 182 -13.20 9.23 -3.93
N ASN A 183 -13.77 8.06 -4.24
CA ASN A 183 -14.20 7.67 -5.58
C ASN A 183 -15.70 7.98 -5.73
N PHE A 184 -16.03 9.15 -6.26
CA PHE A 184 -17.44 9.58 -6.37
C PHE A 184 -18.22 8.79 -7.43
N THR A 185 -17.57 8.41 -8.53
CA THR A 185 -18.19 7.69 -9.64
C THR A 185 -18.19 6.17 -9.46
N ASN A 186 -17.49 5.65 -8.44
CA ASN A 186 -17.31 4.22 -8.15
C ASN A 186 -16.78 3.39 -9.33
N ASP A 187 -16.05 4.02 -10.25
CA ASP A 187 -15.49 3.40 -11.45
C ASP A 187 -13.99 3.69 -11.60
N ILE A 188 -13.40 3.22 -12.70
CA ILE A 188 -11.99 3.43 -13.03
C ILE A 188 -11.70 4.92 -13.28
N VAL A 189 -12.68 5.68 -13.79
CA VAL A 189 -12.53 7.12 -14.03
C VAL A 189 -12.36 7.83 -12.69
N GLY A 190 -13.16 7.48 -11.68
CA GLY A 190 -13.04 8.07 -10.35
C GLY A 190 -11.74 7.68 -9.63
N GLU A 191 -11.22 6.47 -9.85
CA GLU A 191 -9.86 6.12 -9.40
C GLU A 191 -8.81 7.05 -10.04
N ALA A 192 -8.94 7.36 -11.35
CA ALA A 192 -8.05 8.30 -12.02
C ALA A 192 -8.22 9.73 -11.47
N ARG A 193 -9.45 10.17 -11.20
CA ARG A 193 -9.75 11.49 -10.60
C ARG A 193 -9.12 11.64 -9.21
N ILE A 194 -9.10 10.58 -8.39
CA ILE A 194 -8.37 10.59 -7.11
C ILE A 194 -6.89 10.95 -7.33
N VAL A 195 -6.24 10.31 -8.32
CA VAL A 195 -4.84 10.60 -8.66
C VAL A 195 -4.71 12.02 -9.19
N GLU A 196 -5.54 12.43 -10.16
CA GLU A 196 -5.47 13.78 -10.75
C GLU A 196 -5.63 14.89 -9.72
N ARG A 197 -6.55 14.74 -8.75
CA ARG A 197 -6.73 15.69 -7.65
C ARG A 197 -5.53 15.75 -6.74
N ALA A 198 -4.90 14.60 -6.45
CA ALA A 198 -3.66 14.58 -5.69
C ALA A 198 -2.52 15.33 -6.42
N PHE A 199 -2.56 15.41 -7.75
CA PHE A 199 -1.59 16.15 -8.56
C PHE A 199 -2.00 17.58 -8.92
N GLY A 200 -3.23 17.99 -8.63
CA GLY A 200 -3.75 19.32 -9.00
C GLY A 200 -3.98 19.49 -10.50
N ILE A 201 -4.19 18.38 -11.23
CA ILE A 201 -4.36 18.37 -12.70
C ILE A 201 -5.85 18.28 -13.09
N GLY A 202 -6.67 17.67 -12.23
CA GLY A 202 -8.10 17.44 -12.48
C GLY A 202 -9.02 18.39 -11.72
N PRO A 203 -10.35 18.30 -11.96
CA PRO A 203 -11.34 19.09 -11.24
C PRO A 203 -11.26 18.81 -9.73
N CYS A 204 -11.49 19.83 -8.91
CA CYS A 204 -11.54 19.63 -7.46
C CYS A 204 -12.75 18.78 -7.08
N ALA A 205 -12.72 18.19 -5.88
CA ALA A 205 -13.79 17.32 -5.40
C ALA A 205 -15.18 17.99 -5.41
N LEU A 206 -15.22 19.30 -5.11
CA LEU A 206 -16.45 20.09 -5.15
C LEU A 206 -17.00 20.23 -6.56
N ALA A 207 -16.15 20.55 -7.54
CA ALA A 207 -16.56 20.70 -8.94
C ALA A 207 -17.12 19.37 -9.48
N GLU A 208 -16.47 18.25 -9.17
CA GLU A 208 -16.93 16.93 -9.58
C GLU A 208 -18.26 16.55 -8.92
N ALA A 209 -18.42 16.81 -7.61
CA ALA A 209 -19.67 16.57 -6.91
C ALA A 209 -20.82 17.44 -7.45
N MET A 210 -20.55 18.71 -7.75
CA MET A 210 -21.51 19.63 -8.38
C MET A 210 -21.99 19.09 -9.74
N THR A 211 -21.06 18.70 -10.61
CA THR A 211 -21.41 18.12 -11.93
C THR A 211 -22.22 16.83 -11.80
N MET A 212 -21.92 15.98 -10.80
CA MET A 212 -22.71 14.78 -10.54
C MET A 212 -24.14 15.10 -10.07
N LEU A 213 -24.30 16.09 -9.20
CA LEU A 213 -25.62 16.54 -8.74
C LEU A 213 -26.43 17.15 -9.88
N GLU A 214 -25.82 17.98 -10.72
CA GLU A 214 -26.46 18.56 -11.90
C GLU A 214 -26.96 17.48 -12.85
N ASN A 215 -26.13 16.47 -13.17
CA ASN A 215 -26.55 15.36 -14.02
C ASN A 215 -27.70 14.55 -13.39
N HIS A 216 -27.65 14.29 -12.08
CA HIS A 216 -28.69 13.54 -11.40
C HIS A 216 -30.03 14.29 -11.34
N LEU A 217 -29.99 15.62 -11.23
CA LEU A 217 -31.18 16.47 -11.28
C LEU A 217 -31.78 16.50 -12.70
N GLN A 218 -30.94 16.58 -13.73
CA GLN A 218 -31.40 16.52 -15.13
C GLN A 218 -32.04 15.17 -15.47
N ASP A 219 -31.48 14.05 -14.99
CA ASP A 219 -32.05 12.72 -15.17
C ASP A 219 -33.37 12.50 -14.39
N ALA A 220 -33.60 13.28 -13.33
CA ALA A 220 -34.83 13.21 -12.53
C ALA A 220 -35.98 14.08 -13.09
N GLU A 221 -35.66 15.05 -13.94
CA GLU A 221 -36.62 15.93 -14.62
C GLU A 221 -37.09 15.38 -15.99
N ALA A 222 -36.46 14.31 -16.49
CA ALA A 222 -36.77 13.63 -17.75
C ALA A 222 -37.65 12.38 -17.57
#